data_AF-A0A087XYR4-F1
#
_entry.id   AF-A0A087XYR4-F1
#
_cell.length_a   1.000
_cell.length_b   1.000
_cell.length_c   1.000
_cell.angle_alpha   90.00
_cell.angle_beta   90.00
_cell.angle_gamma   90.00
#
_symmetry.space_group_name_H-M   'P 1'
#
loop_
_entity.id
_entity.type
_entity.pdbx_description
1 polymer ?
#
loop_
_entity_poly.entity_id
_entity_poly.type
_entity_poly.pdbx_seq_one_letter_code
_entity_poly.pdbx_strand_id
1 'polypeptide(L)'
;MRGRSSSVGCLLLLFCSLMIGGAAGLRICSYNIQRFNTTKAADYRVMHTLTKIVSRCDICVLQEVVDPELKAVKALVASLNRTGHRYDEHRYEYVSSQSLGKSSDDLQQYVFIYRTHLVKQLGQHQYEGKAFVRPPFAIHFSCSKTDIKEFVLVPLHSDPDQAVQEIDWLYDVFEEVSTKWNNTNVMFLGDFHAGCAYVTRNDKKKIRLFTNSNFSWLIGDREDTTVTDTTSCPYDRIVVHGQSFLKAIRPFSGKVFNFGKEFRLRQSKVLKLSDHYPIEVRLKGSAPLLQATPLLVLFGAIIRFFLPAL
;
A
#
# COMPACT_ATOMS: atom_id res chain seq x y z
N MET A 1 44.92 27.87 29.31
CA MET A 1 43.61 28.03 28.63
C MET A 1 43.28 26.72 27.94
N ARG A 2 42.21 26.03 28.38
CA ARG A 2 41.79 24.71 27.90
C ARG A 2 41.07 24.85 26.55
N GLY A 3 41.71 24.45 25.45
CA GLY A 3 41.04 24.27 24.16
C GLY A 3 40.23 22.97 24.19
N ARG A 4 38.91 23.06 24.38
CA ARG A 4 38.00 21.91 24.27
C ARG A 4 37.75 21.59 22.81
N SER A 5 38.01 20.32 22.47
CA SER A 5 37.74 19.63 21.22
C SER A 5 36.32 19.91 20.68
N SER A 6 36.22 20.76 19.67
CA SER A 6 34.98 21.03 18.91
C SER A 6 34.83 20.12 17.68
N SER A 7 35.92 19.45 17.25
CA SER A 7 35.95 18.61 16.05
C SER A 7 35.34 17.23 16.25
N VAL A 8 35.42 16.65 17.46
CA VAL A 8 34.88 15.31 17.75
C VAL A 8 33.34 15.31 17.78
N GLY A 9 32.72 16.39 18.26
CA GLY A 9 31.26 16.55 18.28
C GLY A 9 30.65 16.67 16.88
N CYS A 10 31.32 17.38 15.96
CA CYS A 10 30.89 17.50 14.56
C CYS A 10 31.00 16.17 13.79
N LEU A 11 32.05 15.38 14.03
CA LEU A 11 32.22 14.05 13.41
C LEU A 11 31.17 13.03 13.87
N LEU A 12 30.77 13.05 15.15
CA LEU A 12 29.68 12.22 15.68
C LEU A 12 28.30 12.58 15.10
N LEU A 13 28.04 13.88 14.89
CA LEU A 13 26.79 14.33 14.26
C LEU A 13 26.72 13.98 12.77
N LEU A 14 27.85 14.06 12.05
CA LEU A 14 27.96 13.61 10.67
C LEU A 14 27.76 12.08 10.54
N PHE A 15 28.30 11.27 11.44
CA PHE A 15 28.06 9.82 11.46
C PHE A 15 26.60 9.45 11.82
N CYS A 16 25.96 10.17 12.74
CA CYS A 16 24.51 9.98 13.01
C CYS A 16 23.63 10.36 11.81
N SER A 17 24.04 11.35 11.01
CA SER A 17 23.30 11.73 9.79
C SER A 17 23.47 10.75 8.63
N LEU A 18 24.58 10.00 8.58
CA LEU A 18 24.82 8.91 7.61
C LEU A 18 24.05 7.62 7.94
N MET A 19 23.49 7.49 9.15
CA MET A 19 22.63 6.37 9.55
C MET A 19 21.15 6.63 9.28
N ILE A 20 20.79 7.81 8.74
CA ILE A 20 19.44 8.09 8.21
C ILE A 20 19.37 7.68 6.73
N GLY A 21 19.98 6.54 6.38
CA GLY A 21 19.50 5.76 5.25
C GLY A 21 18.12 5.26 5.61
N GLY A 22 17.07 6.00 5.23
CA GLY A 22 15.70 5.65 5.59
C GLY A 22 15.44 4.18 5.25
N ALA A 23 15.27 3.34 6.27
CA ALA A 23 15.11 1.90 6.09
C ALA A 23 14.13 1.62 4.94
N ALA A 24 14.63 0.98 3.89
CA ALA A 24 13.95 0.74 2.62
C ALA A 24 12.69 -0.10 2.88
N GLY A 25 11.53 0.54 2.94
CA GLY A 25 10.25 -0.12 3.19
C GLY A 25 9.44 -0.29 1.91
N LEU A 26 8.59 -1.30 1.85
CA LEU A 26 7.69 -1.55 0.72
C LEU A 26 6.41 -0.71 0.88
N ARG A 27 6.07 0.12 -0.11
CA ARG A 27 4.82 0.88 -0.13
C ARG A 27 3.74 0.14 -0.90
N ILE A 28 2.62 -0.10 -0.20
CA ILE A 28 1.42 -0.71 -0.77
C ILE A 28 0.33 0.35 -0.81
N CYS A 29 -0.37 0.45 -1.92
CA CYS A 29 -1.44 1.41 -2.15
C CYS A 29 -2.71 0.70 -2.64
N SER A 30 -3.89 1.23 -2.30
CA SER A 30 -5.16 0.92 -3.00
C SER A 30 -5.78 2.20 -3.51
N TYR A 31 -6.37 2.15 -4.69
CA TYR A 31 -6.99 3.31 -5.31
C TYR A 31 -8.22 2.94 -6.15
N ASN A 32 -9.40 3.37 -5.71
CA ASN A 32 -10.57 3.47 -6.58
C ASN A 32 -10.35 4.63 -7.56
N ILE A 33 -10.24 4.32 -8.86
CA ILE A 33 -9.97 5.29 -9.94
C ILE A 33 -11.21 5.65 -10.75
N GLN A 34 -12.39 5.31 -10.23
CA GLN A 34 -13.72 5.65 -10.74
C GLN A 34 -13.88 5.37 -12.25
N ARG A 35 -14.43 4.23 -12.63
CA ARG A 35 -14.64 3.87 -14.06
C ARG A 35 -13.40 4.09 -14.95
N PHE A 36 -12.26 3.52 -14.58
CA PHE A 36 -11.05 3.61 -15.40
C PHE A 36 -11.16 2.73 -16.65
N ASN A 37 -11.30 3.39 -17.79
CA ASN A 37 -11.47 2.79 -19.11
C ASN A 37 -10.60 3.49 -20.15
N THR A 38 -10.68 3.06 -21.40
CA THR A 38 -9.92 3.63 -22.53
C THR A 38 -10.22 5.11 -22.76
N THR A 39 -11.47 5.55 -22.58
CA THR A 39 -11.85 6.97 -22.68
C THR A 39 -11.17 7.82 -21.63
N LYS A 40 -11.18 7.39 -20.35
CA LYS A 40 -10.47 8.10 -19.26
C LYS A 40 -8.95 8.10 -19.50
N ALA A 41 -8.40 7.00 -20.00
CA ALA A 41 -6.99 6.88 -20.34
C ALA A 41 -6.54 7.69 -21.56
N ALA A 42 -7.47 8.15 -22.41
CA ALA A 42 -7.13 9.03 -23.53
C ALA A 42 -6.78 10.46 -23.09
N ASP A 43 -7.20 10.90 -21.89
CA ASP A 43 -6.80 12.19 -21.33
C ASP A 43 -5.36 12.13 -20.81
N TYR A 44 -4.43 12.79 -21.51
CA TYR A 44 -3.02 12.81 -21.14
C TYR A 44 -2.75 13.37 -19.74
N ARG A 45 -3.59 14.30 -19.23
CA ARG A 45 -3.41 14.89 -17.90
C ARG A 45 -3.83 13.92 -16.82
N VAL A 46 -4.89 13.15 -17.07
CA VAL A 46 -5.32 12.04 -16.22
C VAL A 46 -4.22 10.99 -16.17
N MET A 47 -3.74 10.51 -17.31
CA MET A 47 -2.67 9.50 -17.37
C MET A 47 -1.36 9.99 -16.75
N HIS A 48 -0.95 11.24 -17.00
CA HIS A 48 0.23 11.81 -16.38
C HIS A 48 0.12 11.84 -14.86
N THR A 49 -1.00 12.31 -14.34
CA THR A 49 -1.23 12.40 -12.88
C THR A 49 -1.35 11.00 -12.26
N LEU A 50 -2.06 10.09 -12.90
CA LEU A 50 -2.19 8.70 -12.44
C LEU A 50 -0.83 7.99 -12.44
N THR A 51 0.00 8.18 -13.47
CA THR A 51 1.38 7.67 -13.50
C THR A 51 2.18 8.20 -12.30
N LYS A 52 2.07 9.50 -11.98
CA LYS A 52 2.71 10.07 -10.79
C LYS A 52 2.23 9.44 -9.49
N ILE A 53 0.93 9.16 -9.37
CA ILE A 53 0.35 8.51 -8.18
C ILE A 53 0.89 7.09 -8.06
N VAL A 54 0.72 6.26 -9.10
CA VAL A 54 1.12 4.84 -9.09
C VAL A 54 2.64 4.67 -8.97
N SER A 55 3.43 5.57 -9.55
CA SER A 55 4.91 5.54 -9.45
C SER A 55 5.44 5.69 -8.02
N ARG A 56 4.61 6.10 -7.06
CA ARG A 56 4.98 6.18 -5.63
C ARG A 56 4.89 4.83 -4.92
N CYS A 57 4.16 3.90 -5.50
CA CYS A 57 3.80 2.63 -4.90
C CYS A 57 4.71 1.53 -5.46
N ASP A 58 5.05 0.58 -4.59
CA ASP A 58 5.77 -0.63 -4.98
C ASP A 58 4.80 -1.74 -5.38
N ILE A 59 3.63 -1.77 -4.72
CA ILE A 59 2.42 -2.47 -5.16
C ILE A 59 1.26 -1.48 -5.11
N CYS A 60 0.48 -1.37 -6.18
CA CYS A 60 -0.73 -0.56 -6.24
C CYS A 60 -1.89 -1.42 -6.72
N VAL A 61 -2.96 -1.47 -5.93
CA VAL A 61 -4.25 -2.06 -6.30
C VAL A 61 -5.11 -0.96 -6.90
N LEU A 62 -5.61 -1.19 -8.12
CA LEU A 62 -6.59 -0.35 -8.78
C LEU A 62 -7.96 -1.04 -8.75
N GLN A 63 -8.98 -0.25 -8.43
CA GLN A 63 -10.39 -0.67 -8.38
C GLN A 63 -11.21 0.16 -9.39
N GLU A 64 -12.41 -0.31 -9.73
CA GLU A 64 -13.24 0.25 -10.81
C GLU A 64 -12.54 0.33 -12.18
N VAL A 65 -11.73 -0.69 -12.52
CA VAL A 65 -11.22 -0.83 -13.88
C VAL A 65 -12.31 -1.41 -14.76
N VAL A 66 -12.81 -0.63 -15.72
CA VAL A 66 -13.88 -0.99 -16.67
C VAL A 66 -13.26 -1.12 -18.05
N ASP A 67 -12.42 -2.14 -18.21
CA ASP A 67 -11.57 -2.33 -19.40
C ASP A 67 -11.22 -3.82 -19.59
N PRO A 68 -12.16 -4.65 -20.10
CA PRO A 68 -11.99 -6.11 -20.20
C PRO A 68 -10.72 -6.55 -20.94
N GLU A 69 -10.23 -5.75 -21.90
CA GLU A 69 -9.03 -6.02 -22.69
C GLU A 69 -7.74 -5.42 -22.08
N LEU A 70 -7.88 -4.70 -20.95
CA LEU A 70 -6.81 -4.05 -20.19
C LEU A 70 -6.00 -3.04 -21.03
N LYS A 71 -6.61 -2.42 -22.05
CA LYS A 71 -5.97 -1.43 -22.94
C LYS A 71 -5.48 -0.19 -22.17
N ALA A 72 -6.32 0.36 -21.29
CA ALA A 72 -5.99 1.48 -20.42
C ALA A 72 -4.89 1.12 -19.41
N VAL A 73 -4.95 -0.09 -18.83
CA VAL A 73 -3.92 -0.60 -17.90
C VAL A 73 -2.59 -0.78 -18.62
N LYS A 74 -2.57 -1.37 -19.82
CA LYS A 74 -1.37 -1.50 -20.66
C LYS A 74 -0.76 -0.14 -20.97
N ALA A 75 -1.57 0.87 -21.30
CA ALA A 75 -1.09 2.23 -21.54
C ALA A 75 -0.47 2.87 -20.28
N LEU A 76 -1.05 2.60 -19.09
CA LEU A 76 -0.51 3.08 -17.81
C LEU A 76 0.83 2.43 -17.49
N VAL A 77 0.92 1.10 -17.60
CA VAL A 77 2.16 0.36 -17.34
C VAL A 77 3.24 0.71 -18.36
N ALA A 78 2.88 0.89 -19.64
CA ALA A 78 3.81 1.41 -20.63
C ALA A 78 4.34 2.80 -20.23
N SER A 79 3.48 3.68 -19.70
CA SER A 79 3.90 5.01 -19.23
C SER A 79 4.82 4.95 -18.01
N LEU A 80 4.56 4.02 -17.08
CA LEU A 80 5.43 3.75 -15.91
C LEU A 80 6.81 3.21 -16.32
N ASN A 81 6.87 2.42 -17.40
CA ASN A 81 8.08 1.76 -17.87
C ASN A 81 8.87 2.54 -18.95
N ARG A 82 8.46 3.78 -19.30
CA ARG A 82 9.21 4.59 -20.28
C ARG A 82 10.57 5.00 -19.71
N THR A 83 11.63 4.60 -20.40
CA THR A 83 13.01 5.02 -20.10
C THR A 83 13.18 6.53 -20.29
N GLY A 84 13.95 7.18 -19.42
CA GLY A 84 14.28 8.61 -19.56
C GLY A 84 13.42 9.63 -18.80
N HIS A 85 12.53 9.20 -17.89
CA HIS A 85 11.76 10.12 -17.04
C HIS A 85 12.00 9.87 -15.56
N ARG A 86 12.56 10.87 -14.85
CA ARG A 86 12.39 11.35 -13.44
C ARG A 86 12.14 10.37 -12.26
N TYR A 87 11.93 9.10 -12.50
CA TYR A 87 11.61 8.04 -11.55
C TYR A 87 12.67 6.95 -11.76
N ASP A 88 13.23 6.44 -10.67
CA ASP A 88 14.26 5.38 -10.70
C ASP A 88 13.93 4.28 -11.72
N GLU A 89 14.96 3.65 -12.30
CA GLU A 89 14.83 2.53 -13.24
C GLU A 89 14.12 1.35 -12.56
N HIS A 90 12.80 1.34 -12.68
CA HIS A 90 11.95 0.37 -12.03
C HIS A 90 10.99 -0.20 -13.06
N ARG A 91 11.14 -1.50 -13.32
CA ARG A 91 10.19 -2.25 -14.15
C ARG A 91 8.92 -2.56 -13.36
N TYR A 92 7.79 -2.19 -13.93
CA TYR A 92 6.46 -2.52 -13.48
C TYR A 92 5.83 -3.62 -14.33
N GLU A 93 5.15 -4.55 -13.68
CA GLU A 93 4.24 -5.52 -14.29
C GLU A 93 2.87 -5.43 -13.62
N TYR A 94 1.89 -6.15 -14.16
CA TYR A 94 0.54 -6.16 -13.63
C TYR A 94 -0.08 -7.56 -13.66
N VAL A 95 -1.03 -7.80 -12.75
CA VAL A 95 -1.92 -8.96 -12.74
C VAL A 95 -3.34 -8.49 -12.45
N SER A 96 -4.35 -9.09 -13.08
CA SER A 96 -5.74 -8.66 -12.95
C SER A 96 -6.69 -9.83 -12.71
N SER A 97 -7.82 -9.54 -12.08
CA SER A 97 -8.96 -10.45 -12.06
C SER A 97 -9.60 -10.56 -13.45
N GLN A 98 -10.52 -11.52 -13.60
CA GLN A 98 -11.55 -11.45 -14.64
C GLN A 98 -12.47 -10.24 -14.38
N SER A 99 -13.35 -9.94 -15.34
CA SER A 99 -14.43 -8.97 -15.13
C SER A 99 -15.45 -9.52 -14.12
N LEU A 100 -15.71 -8.76 -13.06
CA LEU A 100 -16.57 -9.13 -11.94
C LEU A 100 -17.70 -8.09 -11.78
N GLY A 101 -18.92 -8.54 -11.52
CA GLY A 101 -20.09 -7.69 -11.32
C GLY A 101 -21.38 -8.49 -11.47
N LYS A 102 -22.52 -7.85 -11.16
CA LYS A 102 -23.85 -8.48 -11.29
C LYS A 102 -24.32 -8.61 -12.74
N SER A 103 -23.94 -7.66 -13.59
CA SER A 103 -24.41 -7.50 -14.98
C SER A 103 -23.32 -6.89 -15.86
N SER A 104 -23.51 -6.91 -17.18
CA SER A 104 -22.52 -6.46 -18.17
C SER A 104 -22.14 -4.98 -18.06
N ASP A 105 -23.02 -4.14 -17.51
CA ASP A 105 -22.82 -2.70 -17.29
C ASP A 105 -22.15 -2.35 -15.96
N ASP A 106 -22.03 -3.32 -15.04
CA ASP A 106 -21.38 -3.21 -13.72
C ASP A 106 -20.04 -3.99 -13.64
N LEU A 107 -19.58 -4.55 -14.77
CA LEU A 107 -18.33 -5.31 -14.81
C LEU A 107 -17.11 -4.43 -14.53
N GLN A 108 -16.33 -4.84 -13.54
CA GLN A 108 -15.10 -4.19 -13.11
C GLN A 108 -14.00 -5.22 -12.86
N GLN A 109 -12.74 -4.79 -12.85
CA GLN A 109 -11.58 -5.63 -12.56
C GLN A 109 -10.76 -5.07 -11.40
N TYR A 110 -10.23 -5.97 -10.57
CA TYR A 110 -9.12 -5.65 -9.69
C TYR A 110 -7.81 -5.76 -10.47
N VAL A 111 -6.96 -4.75 -10.37
CA VAL A 111 -5.65 -4.76 -11.05
C VAL A 111 -4.55 -4.44 -10.06
N PHE A 112 -3.59 -5.34 -9.92
CA PHE A 112 -2.37 -5.12 -9.17
C PHE A 112 -1.28 -4.67 -10.13
N ILE A 113 -0.66 -3.53 -9.87
CA ILE A 113 0.54 -3.05 -10.57
C ILE A 113 1.69 -3.05 -9.57
N TYR A 114 2.81 -3.69 -9.91
CA TYR A 114 3.90 -3.89 -8.94
C TYR A 114 5.29 -3.83 -9.57
N ARG A 115 6.29 -3.46 -8.75
CA ARG A 115 7.70 -3.40 -9.14
C ARG A 115 8.36 -4.78 -9.07
N THR A 116 8.75 -5.32 -10.21
CA THR A 116 9.25 -6.71 -10.31
C THR A 116 10.60 -6.94 -9.64
N HIS A 117 11.41 -5.89 -9.46
CA HIS A 117 12.69 -5.98 -8.75
C HIS A 117 12.54 -5.99 -7.22
N LEU A 118 11.36 -5.68 -6.68
CA LEU A 118 11.09 -5.69 -5.23
C LEU A 118 10.25 -6.89 -4.80
N VAL A 119 9.22 -7.23 -5.58
CA VAL A 119 8.23 -8.23 -5.20
C VAL A 119 8.06 -9.29 -6.28
N LYS A 120 7.80 -10.53 -5.85
CA LYS A 120 7.46 -11.64 -6.74
C LYS A 120 6.06 -12.14 -6.41
N GLN A 121 5.24 -12.32 -7.45
CA GLN A 121 3.97 -13.03 -7.32
C GLN A 121 4.24 -14.52 -7.19
N LEU A 122 3.81 -15.12 -6.07
CA LEU A 122 3.91 -16.55 -5.79
C LEU A 122 2.63 -17.30 -6.18
N GLY A 123 1.48 -16.63 -6.16
CA GLY A 123 0.20 -17.23 -6.51
C GLY A 123 -0.91 -16.20 -6.60
N GLN A 124 -2.05 -16.62 -7.16
CA GLN A 124 -3.29 -15.84 -7.22
C GLN A 124 -4.49 -16.72 -6.93
N HIS A 125 -5.57 -16.13 -6.44
CA HIS A 125 -6.80 -16.83 -6.10
C HIS A 125 -8.01 -15.91 -6.26
N GLN A 126 -8.96 -16.30 -7.11
CA GLN A 126 -10.27 -15.67 -7.19
C GLN A 126 -11.18 -16.36 -6.19
N TYR A 127 -11.74 -15.61 -5.24
CA TYR A 127 -12.65 -16.19 -4.25
C TYR A 127 -13.99 -16.57 -4.91
N GLU A 128 -14.50 -17.77 -4.60
CA GLU A 128 -15.72 -18.33 -5.20
C GLU A 128 -16.77 -18.75 -4.14
N GLY A 129 -16.51 -18.51 -2.85
CA GLY A 129 -17.36 -19.01 -1.75
C GLY A 129 -18.69 -18.26 -1.58
N LYS A 130 -18.65 -17.08 -0.93
CA LYS A 130 -19.82 -16.20 -0.73
C LYS A 130 -20.13 -15.36 -1.97
N ALA A 131 -21.39 -14.94 -2.09
CA ALA A 131 -21.93 -14.20 -3.23
C ALA A 131 -21.61 -12.69 -3.18
N PHE A 132 -20.33 -12.35 -3.21
CA PHE A 132 -19.89 -10.97 -3.44
C PHE A 132 -20.32 -10.49 -4.84
N VAL A 133 -20.61 -9.19 -4.99
CA VAL A 133 -20.81 -8.56 -6.31
C VAL A 133 -19.53 -8.59 -7.12
N ARG A 134 -18.41 -8.29 -6.45
CA ARG A 134 -17.05 -8.35 -7.00
C ARG A 134 -16.19 -9.21 -6.09
N PRO A 135 -16.23 -10.55 -6.23
CA PRO A 135 -15.51 -11.45 -5.33
C PRO A 135 -14.02 -11.11 -5.22
N PRO A 136 -13.42 -11.15 -4.02
CA PRO A 136 -12.03 -10.76 -3.85
C PRO A 136 -11.04 -11.57 -4.70
N PHE A 137 -10.08 -10.86 -5.32
CA PHE A 137 -9.00 -11.44 -6.12
C PHE A 137 -7.67 -11.35 -5.35
N ALA A 138 -7.34 -12.39 -4.61
CA ALA A 138 -6.20 -12.43 -3.71
C ALA A 138 -4.88 -12.73 -4.45
N ILE A 139 -3.80 -12.02 -4.09
CA ILE A 139 -2.45 -12.26 -4.63
C ILE A 139 -1.48 -12.54 -3.50
N HIS A 140 -0.77 -13.67 -3.61
CA HIS A 140 0.30 -14.04 -2.69
C HIS A 140 1.62 -13.48 -3.20
N PHE A 141 2.22 -12.56 -2.44
CA PHE A 141 3.48 -11.91 -2.78
C PHE A 141 4.60 -12.34 -1.85
N SER A 142 5.82 -12.32 -2.37
CA SER A 142 7.04 -12.33 -1.57
C SER A 142 7.86 -11.05 -1.78
N CYS A 143 8.50 -10.59 -0.71
CA CYS A 143 9.47 -9.50 -0.74
C CYS A 143 10.62 -9.80 0.23
N SER A 144 11.82 -10.05 -0.28
CA SER A 144 12.98 -10.37 0.56
C SER A 144 13.49 -9.17 1.35
N LYS A 145 13.11 -7.94 0.94
CA LYS A 145 13.56 -6.68 1.55
C LYS A 145 12.70 -6.23 2.73
N THR A 146 11.56 -6.86 3.02
CA THR A 146 10.68 -6.50 4.14
C THR A 146 10.83 -7.45 5.32
N ASP A 147 10.49 -7.01 6.54
CA ASP A 147 10.48 -7.88 7.73
C ASP A 147 9.54 -9.08 7.57
N ILE A 148 8.40 -8.86 6.91
CA ILE A 148 7.46 -9.88 6.50
C ILE A 148 7.79 -10.36 5.09
N LYS A 149 8.23 -11.62 4.94
CA LYS A 149 8.77 -12.12 3.68
C LYS A 149 7.72 -12.52 2.68
N GLU A 150 6.60 -13.04 3.16
CA GLU A 150 5.47 -13.51 2.36
C GLU A 150 4.16 -13.02 2.97
N PHE A 151 3.30 -12.44 2.12
CA PHE A 151 2.03 -11.85 2.53
C PHE A 151 1.02 -11.92 1.39
N VAL A 152 -0.25 -11.92 1.77
CA VAL A 152 -1.38 -11.98 0.86
C VAL A 152 -2.09 -10.64 0.83
N LEU A 153 -2.32 -10.09 -0.36
CA LEU A 153 -3.14 -8.89 -0.54
C LEU A 153 -4.50 -9.29 -1.10
N VAL A 154 -5.57 -8.82 -0.47
CA VAL A 154 -6.95 -9.17 -0.80
C VAL A 154 -7.76 -7.88 -1.01
N PRO A 155 -8.14 -7.54 -2.25
CA PRO A 155 -8.86 -6.33 -2.54
C PRO A 155 -10.36 -6.53 -2.35
N LEU A 156 -11.05 -5.49 -1.90
CA LEU A 156 -12.52 -5.43 -1.93
C LEU A 156 -12.95 -4.04 -2.40
N HIS A 157 -13.74 -4.00 -3.47
CA HIS A 157 -14.61 -2.88 -3.85
C HIS A 157 -16.05 -3.32 -3.57
N SER A 158 -16.55 -2.95 -2.39
CA SER A 158 -17.85 -3.47 -1.95
C SER A 158 -19.01 -2.85 -2.73
N ASP A 159 -20.11 -3.56 -2.81
CA ASP A 159 -21.41 -3.00 -3.20
C ASP A 159 -21.96 -2.15 -2.04
N PRO A 160 -22.26 -0.84 -2.23
CA PRO A 160 -22.65 0.04 -1.13
C PRO A 160 -23.87 -0.46 -0.33
N ASP A 161 -24.84 -1.07 -1.03
CA ASP A 161 -26.06 -1.62 -0.44
C ASP A 161 -25.80 -2.92 0.35
N GLN A 162 -24.64 -3.55 0.15
CA GLN A 162 -24.23 -4.80 0.80
C GLN A 162 -22.91 -4.68 1.56
N ALA A 163 -22.45 -3.45 1.82
CA ALA A 163 -21.14 -3.19 2.43
C ALA A 163 -20.97 -3.93 3.76
N VAL A 164 -22.01 -3.96 4.60
CA VAL A 164 -21.98 -4.68 5.89
C VAL A 164 -21.73 -6.18 5.69
N GLN A 165 -22.43 -6.81 4.74
CA GLN A 165 -22.33 -8.25 4.48
C GLN A 165 -20.97 -8.59 3.83
N GLU A 166 -20.57 -7.85 2.81
CA GLU A 166 -19.33 -8.13 2.08
C GLU A 166 -18.09 -7.91 2.96
N ILE A 167 -18.06 -6.89 3.82
CA ILE A 167 -16.96 -6.73 4.78
C ILE A 167 -16.95 -7.88 5.80
N ASP A 168 -18.11 -8.36 6.27
CA ASP A 168 -18.15 -9.51 7.18
C ASP A 168 -17.62 -10.79 6.53
N TRP A 169 -17.97 -11.04 5.27
CA TRP A 169 -17.50 -12.19 4.50
C TRP A 169 -15.99 -12.17 4.21
N LEU A 170 -15.29 -11.03 4.36
CA LEU A 170 -13.83 -11.01 4.31
C LEU A 170 -13.19 -11.92 5.37
N TYR A 171 -13.89 -12.23 6.46
CA TYR A 171 -13.43 -13.23 7.42
C TYR A 171 -13.40 -14.63 6.79
N ASP A 172 -14.42 -15.00 6.03
CA ASP A 172 -14.47 -16.29 5.33
C ASP A 172 -13.37 -16.36 4.24
N VAL A 173 -13.12 -15.23 3.57
CA VAL A 173 -11.99 -15.09 2.63
C VAL A 173 -10.66 -15.26 3.34
N PHE A 174 -10.49 -14.68 4.54
CA PHE A 174 -9.30 -14.85 5.37
C PHE A 174 -9.01 -16.33 5.66
N GLU A 175 -10.03 -17.09 6.10
CA GLU A 175 -9.87 -18.51 6.43
C GLU A 175 -9.45 -19.32 5.19
N GLU A 176 -10.07 -19.05 4.05
CA GLU A 176 -9.78 -19.75 2.79
C GLU A 176 -8.36 -19.46 2.28
N VAL A 177 -7.98 -18.18 2.16
CA VAL A 177 -6.64 -17.82 1.63
C VAL A 177 -5.52 -18.22 2.59
N SER A 178 -5.78 -18.16 3.90
CA SER A 178 -4.82 -18.59 4.91
C SER A 178 -4.57 -20.10 4.84
N THR A 179 -5.65 -20.88 4.66
CA THR A 179 -5.55 -22.32 4.47
C THR A 179 -4.85 -22.66 3.16
N LYS A 180 -5.22 -22.01 2.07
CA LYS A 180 -4.68 -22.26 0.71
C LYS A 180 -3.16 -22.10 0.65
N TRP A 181 -2.61 -21.08 1.30
CA TRP A 181 -1.18 -20.76 1.25
C TRP A 181 -0.43 -21.05 2.55
N ASN A 182 -1.09 -21.64 3.55
CA ASN A 182 -0.54 -21.82 4.91
C ASN A 182 0.09 -20.51 5.44
N ASN A 183 -0.57 -19.38 5.19
CA ASN A 183 -0.04 -18.05 5.46
C ASN A 183 -1.13 -17.12 5.99
N THR A 184 -1.02 -16.76 7.27
CA THR A 184 -1.97 -15.87 7.96
C THR A 184 -1.59 -14.39 7.87
N ASN A 185 -0.52 -14.05 7.15
CA ASN A 185 -0.12 -12.67 6.87
C ASN A 185 -0.99 -12.09 5.75
N VAL A 186 -2.23 -11.77 6.07
CA VAL A 186 -3.22 -11.23 5.12
C VAL A 186 -3.45 -9.74 5.35
N MET A 187 -3.44 -8.97 4.27
CA MET A 187 -3.86 -7.57 4.23
C MET A 187 -5.08 -7.42 3.31
N PHE A 188 -6.19 -6.94 3.87
CA PHE A 188 -7.34 -6.49 3.10
C PHE A 188 -7.20 -5.01 2.79
N LEU A 189 -7.51 -4.60 1.56
CA LEU A 189 -7.40 -3.20 1.16
C LEU A 189 -8.37 -2.80 0.06
N GLY A 190 -8.82 -1.55 0.09
CA GLY A 190 -9.64 -0.95 -0.97
C GLY A 190 -10.88 -0.24 -0.46
N ASP A 191 -11.72 0.19 -1.40
CA ASP A 191 -12.99 0.84 -1.14
C ASP A 191 -14.04 -0.12 -0.56
N PHE A 192 -14.15 -0.13 0.76
CA PHE A 192 -15.07 -1.01 1.48
C PHE A 192 -16.41 -0.35 1.73
N HIS A 193 -16.60 0.92 1.36
CA HIS A 193 -17.73 1.73 1.83
C HIS A 193 -17.91 1.68 3.37
N ALA A 194 -16.81 1.53 4.14
CA ALA A 194 -16.84 1.17 5.56
C ALA A 194 -17.14 2.33 6.55
N GLY A 195 -18.04 3.23 6.19
CA GLY A 195 -18.43 4.35 7.04
C GLY A 195 -19.66 5.12 6.55
N CYS A 196 -19.93 6.24 7.21
CA CYS A 196 -21.06 7.12 6.89
C CYS A 196 -22.40 6.36 6.84
N ALA A 197 -23.20 6.57 5.78
CA ALA A 197 -24.52 5.97 5.64
C ALA A 197 -24.48 4.46 5.36
N TYR A 198 -23.39 3.94 4.80
CA TYR A 198 -23.30 2.54 4.37
C TYR A 198 -22.96 1.58 5.53
N VAL A 199 -22.09 2.00 6.46
CA VAL A 199 -21.71 1.20 7.63
C VAL A 199 -21.72 2.04 8.89
N THR A 200 -22.77 1.88 9.70
CA THR A 200 -22.92 2.61 10.97
C THR A 200 -22.08 1.98 12.09
N ARG A 201 -21.91 2.71 13.20
CA ARG A 201 -21.26 2.16 14.41
C ARG A 201 -21.96 0.91 14.94
N ASN A 202 -23.28 0.78 14.75
CA ASN A 202 -24.01 -0.40 15.20
C ASN A 202 -23.77 -1.60 14.27
N ASP A 203 -23.63 -1.37 12.97
CA ASP A 203 -23.34 -2.43 12.01
C ASP A 203 -21.94 -3.00 12.17
N LYS A 204 -20.95 -2.17 12.54
CA LYS A 204 -19.59 -2.66 12.87
C LYS A 204 -19.57 -3.74 13.95
N LYS A 205 -20.54 -3.75 14.87
CA LYS A 205 -20.65 -4.79 15.91
C LYS A 205 -21.07 -6.17 15.35
N LYS A 206 -21.56 -6.21 14.11
CA LYS A 206 -22.00 -7.43 13.42
C LYS A 206 -20.95 -7.97 12.46
N ILE A 207 -19.87 -7.23 12.23
CA ILE A 207 -18.83 -7.54 11.24
C ILE A 207 -17.63 -8.17 11.95
N ARG A 208 -17.28 -9.41 11.63
CA ARG A 208 -16.18 -10.17 12.25
C ARG A 208 -14.84 -9.46 12.14
N LEU A 209 -14.53 -8.79 11.03
CA LEU A 209 -13.30 -8.00 10.89
C LEU A 209 -13.20 -6.80 11.86
N PHE A 210 -14.32 -6.27 12.37
CA PHE A 210 -14.32 -5.19 13.36
C PHE A 210 -14.32 -5.72 14.80
N THR A 211 -14.97 -6.87 15.05
CA THR A 211 -15.11 -7.42 16.40
C THR A 211 -13.96 -8.35 16.81
N ASN A 212 -13.25 -8.94 15.85
CA ASN A 212 -12.09 -9.79 16.11
C ASN A 212 -10.80 -8.95 16.24
N SER A 213 -10.18 -9.00 17.41
CA SER A 213 -8.98 -8.22 17.77
C SER A 213 -7.71 -8.63 17.03
N ASN A 214 -7.72 -9.75 16.29
CA ASN A 214 -6.62 -10.12 15.42
C ASN A 214 -6.56 -9.26 14.14
N PHE A 215 -7.63 -8.53 13.80
CA PHE A 215 -7.65 -7.61 12.66
C PHE A 215 -7.38 -6.18 13.12
N SER A 216 -6.35 -5.56 12.53
CA SER A 216 -5.95 -4.19 12.82
C SER A 216 -6.26 -3.27 11.65
N TRP A 217 -7.15 -2.31 11.88
CA TRP A 217 -7.56 -1.31 10.90
C TRP A 217 -6.55 -0.15 10.89
N LEU A 218 -5.86 0.03 9.77
CA LEU A 218 -4.77 1.01 9.63
C LEU A 218 -5.25 2.37 9.12
N ILE A 219 -6.42 2.42 8.47
CA ILE A 219 -7.14 3.64 8.13
C ILE A 219 -8.28 3.81 9.14
N GLY A 220 -8.19 4.87 9.95
CA GLY A 220 -9.12 5.11 11.05
C GLY A 220 -10.49 5.62 10.60
N ASP A 221 -11.48 5.52 11.50
CA ASP A 221 -12.86 5.97 11.25
C ASP A 221 -13.03 7.49 11.07
N ARG A 222 -11.98 8.27 11.36
CA ARG A 222 -11.96 9.72 11.21
C ARG A 222 -11.21 10.19 9.97
N GLU A 223 -10.60 9.26 9.23
CA GLU A 223 -9.91 9.59 7.99
C GLU A 223 -10.93 9.84 6.89
N ASP A 224 -10.71 10.88 6.11
CA ASP A 224 -11.53 11.18 4.95
C ASP A 224 -10.85 10.66 3.68
N THR A 225 -11.48 9.68 3.03
CA THR A 225 -10.96 9.05 1.82
C THR A 225 -11.64 9.55 0.55
N THR A 226 -12.59 10.48 0.66
CA THR A 226 -13.32 11.06 -0.48
C THR A 226 -12.76 12.42 -0.89
N VAL A 227 -12.99 12.80 -2.15
CA VAL A 227 -12.47 14.06 -2.73
C VAL A 227 -13.45 15.21 -2.59
N THR A 228 -14.74 14.93 -2.50
CA THR A 228 -15.80 15.96 -2.52
C THR A 228 -15.86 16.72 -1.19
N ASP A 229 -16.23 18.01 -1.22
CA ASP A 229 -16.37 18.82 0.00
C ASP A 229 -17.67 18.52 0.78
N THR A 230 -18.55 17.69 0.22
CA THR A 230 -19.87 17.37 0.78
C THR A 230 -19.88 16.07 1.57
N THR A 231 -18.82 15.28 1.50
CA THR A 231 -18.66 14.03 2.26
C THR A 231 -17.33 14.06 3.01
N SER A 232 -17.29 13.37 4.14
CA SER A 232 -16.08 13.14 4.92
C SER A 232 -16.16 11.72 5.43
N CYS A 233 -15.76 10.76 4.60
CA CYS A 233 -16.09 9.36 4.79
C CYS A 233 -14.87 8.43 4.72
N PRO A 234 -14.72 7.48 5.69
CA PRO A 234 -13.64 6.51 5.70
C PRO A 234 -14.03 5.27 4.87
N TYR A 235 -14.29 5.44 3.58
CA TYR A 235 -14.74 4.34 2.72
C TYR A 235 -13.60 3.36 2.41
N ASP A 236 -12.43 3.90 2.07
CA ASP A 236 -11.24 3.14 1.70
C ASP A 236 -10.47 2.69 2.94
N ARG A 237 -10.12 1.41 3.01
CA ARG A 237 -9.58 0.80 4.22
C ARG A 237 -8.37 -0.06 3.94
N ILE A 238 -7.51 -0.17 4.95
CA ILE A 238 -6.42 -1.15 5.01
C ILE A 238 -6.56 -1.88 6.34
N VAL A 239 -6.64 -3.20 6.31
CA VAL A 239 -6.79 -4.07 7.47
C VAL A 239 -5.76 -5.18 7.39
N VAL A 240 -5.02 -5.42 8.47
CA VAL A 240 -4.02 -6.50 8.54
C VAL A 240 -4.38 -7.51 9.61
N HIS A 241 -4.11 -8.78 9.35
CA HIS A 241 -4.32 -9.86 10.31
C HIS A 241 -3.05 -10.19 11.10
N GLY A 242 -3.20 -10.32 12.42
CA GLY A 242 -2.21 -10.87 13.34
C GLY A 242 -1.12 -9.88 13.77
N GLN A 243 -0.53 -10.16 14.93
CA GLN A 243 0.54 -9.34 15.50
C GLN A 243 1.84 -9.36 14.66
N SER A 244 2.08 -10.46 13.94
CA SER A 244 3.23 -10.58 13.04
C SER A 244 3.17 -9.51 11.94
N PHE A 245 2.04 -9.44 11.21
CA PHE A 245 1.86 -8.43 10.16
C PHE A 245 1.85 -7.03 10.76
N LEU A 246 1.10 -6.80 11.83
CA LEU A 246 1.03 -5.47 12.47
C LEU A 246 2.41 -4.94 12.86
N LYS A 247 3.30 -5.78 13.40
CA LYS A 247 4.68 -5.40 13.75
C LYS A 247 5.54 -5.06 12.53
N ALA A 248 5.25 -5.66 11.37
CA ALA A 248 5.91 -5.35 10.10
C ALA A 248 5.42 -4.03 9.47
N ILE A 249 4.33 -3.43 9.96
CA ILE A 249 3.87 -2.11 9.51
C ILE A 249 4.76 -1.02 10.09
N ARG A 250 5.21 -0.08 9.25
CA ARG A 250 5.86 1.14 9.71
C ARG A 250 4.82 1.98 10.47
N PRO A 251 5.08 2.37 11.74
CA PRO A 251 4.11 3.13 12.53
C PRO A 251 3.62 4.39 11.81
N PHE A 252 2.32 4.68 11.91
CA PHE A 252 1.66 5.84 11.31
C PHE A 252 1.79 5.96 9.77
N SER A 253 2.14 4.86 9.08
CA SER A 253 2.27 4.86 7.62
C SER A 253 0.97 4.59 6.88
N GLY A 254 -0.03 3.98 7.55
CA GLY A 254 -1.39 3.83 7.03
C GLY A 254 -2.07 5.19 6.98
N LYS A 255 -2.33 5.71 5.79
CA LYS A 255 -2.91 7.06 5.61
C LYS A 255 -3.51 7.26 4.22
N VAL A 256 -4.26 8.34 4.08
CA VAL A 256 -4.76 8.85 2.81
C VAL A 256 -3.68 9.65 2.09
N PHE A 257 -3.51 9.41 0.79
CA PHE A 257 -2.65 10.22 -0.07
C PHE A 257 -3.48 11.27 -0.83
N ASN A 258 -3.63 12.45 -0.23
CA ASN A 258 -4.29 13.58 -0.86
C ASN A 258 -3.38 14.20 -1.95
N PHE A 259 -3.43 13.62 -3.16
CA PHE A 259 -2.64 14.07 -4.31
C PHE A 259 -3.06 15.45 -4.81
N GLY A 260 -4.28 15.92 -4.49
CA GLY A 260 -4.72 17.28 -4.75
C GLY A 260 -3.84 18.29 -4.02
N LYS A 261 -3.66 18.09 -2.71
CA LYS A 261 -2.76 18.90 -1.88
C LYS A 261 -1.29 18.72 -2.30
N GLU A 262 -0.83 17.49 -2.43
CA GLU A 262 0.57 17.18 -2.76
C GLU A 262 1.01 17.79 -4.10
N PHE A 263 0.19 17.66 -5.14
CA PHE A 263 0.50 18.15 -6.48
C PHE A 263 -0.06 19.54 -6.76
N ARG A 264 -0.61 20.22 -5.74
CA ARG A 264 -1.21 21.56 -5.84
C ARG A 264 -2.25 21.65 -6.96
N LEU A 265 -3.10 20.64 -7.06
CA LEU A 265 -4.18 20.56 -8.04
C LEU A 265 -5.47 21.11 -7.44
N ARG A 266 -6.25 21.81 -8.26
CA ARG A 266 -7.63 22.18 -7.91
C ARG A 266 -8.49 20.91 -7.79
N GLN A 267 -9.46 20.89 -6.89
CA GLN A 267 -10.37 19.76 -6.70
C GLN A 267 -11.02 19.28 -8.01
N SER A 268 -11.43 20.21 -8.90
CA SER A 268 -11.98 19.83 -10.21
C SER A 268 -11.03 19.03 -11.10
N LYS A 269 -9.70 19.13 -10.91
CA LYS A 269 -8.72 18.26 -11.58
C LYS A 269 -8.56 16.92 -10.85
N VAL A 270 -8.71 16.90 -9.54
CA VAL A 270 -8.69 15.68 -8.72
C VAL A 270 -9.90 14.80 -9.09
N LEU A 271 -11.09 15.40 -9.16
CA LEU A 271 -12.34 14.75 -9.56
C LEU A 271 -12.35 14.23 -11.00
N LYS A 272 -11.47 14.72 -11.88
CA LYS A 272 -11.29 14.09 -13.21
C LYS A 272 -10.62 12.72 -13.12
N LEU A 273 -9.81 12.49 -12.09
CA LEU A 273 -9.19 11.19 -11.83
C LEU A 273 -10.15 10.29 -11.07
N SER A 274 -10.62 10.74 -9.90
CA SER A 274 -11.50 9.96 -9.03
C SER A 274 -12.17 10.86 -7.99
N ASP A 275 -13.31 10.40 -7.47
CA ASP A 275 -13.97 10.88 -6.25
C ASP A 275 -13.38 10.27 -4.96
N HIS A 276 -12.43 9.34 -5.07
CA HIS A 276 -11.66 8.80 -3.96
C HIS A 276 -10.21 9.29 -3.97
N TYR A 277 -9.59 9.35 -2.79
CA TYR A 277 -8.14 9.45 -2.64
C TYR A 277 -7.51 8.06 -2.50
N PRO A 278 -6.31 7.82 -3.06
CA PRO A 278 -5.56 6.61 -2.76
C PRO A 278 -5.28 6.49 -1.26
N ILE A 279 -5.36 5.28 -0.72
CA ILE A 279 -4.86 4.93 0.61
C ILE A 279 -3.52 4.21 0.47
N GLU A 280 -2.56 4.50 1.37
CA GLU A 280 -1.22 3.92 1.34
C GLU A 280 -0.80 3.41 2.72
N VAL A 281 0.08 2.41 2.73
CA VAL A 281 0.77 1.90 3.93
C VAL A 281 2.20 1.52 3.57
N ARG A 282 3.11 1.52 4.55
CA ARG A 282 4.49 1.05 4.35
C ARG A 282 4.82 -0.12 5.26
N LEU A 283 5.37 -1.18 4.68
CA LEU A 283 6.02 -2.25 5.42
C LEU A 283 7.44 -1.81 5.81
N LYS A 284 7.92 -2.28 6.95
CA LYS A 284 9.31 -2.09 7.39
C LYS A 284 10.24 -2.89 6.50
N GLY A 285 11.35 -2.25 6.13
CA GLY A 285 12.48 -2.93 5.52
C GLY A 285 13.20 -3.78 6.54
N SER A 286 13.74 -4.92 6.10
CA SER A 286 14.71 -5.66 6.89
C SER A 286 15.90 -4.75 7.18
N ALA A 287 16.25 -4.62 8.45
CA ALA A 287 17.50 -3.98 8.82
C ALA A 287 18.63 -4.69 8.07
N PRO A 288 19.58 -3.95 7.45
CA PRO A 288 20.83 -4.57 7.11
C PRO A 288 21.39 -5.17 8.40
N LEU A 289 21.79 -6.45 8.37
CA LEU A 289 22.69 -6.96 9.39
C LEU A 289 23.92 -6.04 9.33
N LEU A 290 23.97 -5.05 10.22
CA LEU A 290 25.24 -4.53 10.66
C LEU A 290 25.94 -5.76 11.22
N GLN A 291 26.87 -6.33 10.45
CA GLN A 291 27.94 -7.10 11.04
C GLN A 291 28.52 -6.15 12.08
N ALA A 292 28.12 -6.35 13.33
CA ALA A 292 28.71 -5.69 14.47
C ALA A 292 30.15 -6.23 14.52
N THR A 293 31.03 -5.66 13.71
CA THR A 293 32.41 -5.52 14.12
C THR A 293 32.31 -4.69 15.40
N PRO A 294 32.65 -5.25 16.57
CA PRO A 294 32.55 -4.49 17.79
C PRO A 294 33.50 -3.30 17.63
N LEU A 295 32.93 -2.09 17.63
CA LEU A 295 33.64 -0.80 17.62
C LEU A 295 34.68 -0.68 18.75
N LEU A 296 34.73 -1.64 19.69
CA LEU A 296 35.81 -1.84 20.65
C LEU A 296 37.20 -2.05 20.02
N VAL A 297 37.32 -2.51 18.77
CA VAL A 297 38.64 -2.68 18.12
C VAL A 297 39.21 -1.35 17.59
N LEU A 298 38.36 -0.36 17.27
CA LEU A 298 38.81 0.95 16.79
C LEU A 298 39.17 1.92 17.92
N PHE A 299 38.65 1.74 19.13
CA PHE A 299 39.07 2.53 20.30
C PHE A 299 40.43 2.10 20.86
N GLY A 300 40.83 0.82 20.68
CA GLY A 300 42.15 0.34 21.10
C GLY A 300 43.31 0.88 20.25
N ALA A 301 43.08 1.18 18.98
CA ALA A 301 44.10 1.69 18.07
C ALA A 301 44.39 3.19 18.29
N ILE A 302 43.39 3.98 18.73
CA ILE A 302 43.58 5.43 18.96
C ILE A 302 44.31 5.70 20.28
N ILE A 303 44.12 4.86 21.31
CA ILE A 303 44.82 5.03 22.59
C ILE A 303 46.33 4.71 22.48
N ARG A 304 46.74 3.85 21.53
CA ARG A 304 48.16 3.57 21.25
C ARG A 304 48.87 4.64 20.41
N PHE A 305 48.14 5.54 19.75
CA PHE A 305 48.73 6.63 18.96
C PHE A 305 48.86 7.95 19.72
N PHE A 306 48.23 8.09 20.90
CA PHE A 306 48.27 9.32 21.71
C PHE A 306 48.97 9.17 23.07
N LEU A 307 49.57 8.01 23.34
CA LEU A 307 50.53 7.83 24.43
C LEU A 307 51.87 7.39 23.84
N PRO A 308 52.74 8.33 23.41
CA PRO A 308 54.15 8.11 23.61
C PRO A 308 54.39 7.98 25.12
N ALA A 309 55.12 6.92 25.48
CA ALA A 309 55.52 6.58 26.83
C ALA A 309 56.22 7.75 27.55
N LEU A 310 56.06 7.79 28.88
CA LEU A 310 56.84 8.61 29.84
C LEU A 310 56.78 10.14 29.68
#